data_AF-A0A1H6KPV3-F1
#
_entry.id   AF-A0A1H6KPV3-F1
#
_cell.length_a   1.000
_cell.length_b   1.000
_cell.length_c   1.000
_cell.angle_alpha   90.00
_cell.angle_beta   90.00
_cell.angle_gamma   90.00
#
_symmetry.space_group_name_H-M   'P 1'
#
loop_
_entity.id
_entity.type
_entity.pdbx_description
1 polymer ?
#
loop_
_entity_poly.entity_id
_entity_poly.type
_entity_poly.pdbx_seq_one_letter_code
_entity_poly.pdbx_strand_id
1 'polypeptide(L)'
;MKLQTLTASEEEVMRVIWKKGSIYFRDLVHSYPEPKPHQNTISTFLKILVEKNYLVTEKQGRIYLYSPAVSWEDYKKIVTKKFAESYFDNSRIDLIKLLMEENLIQAKDFNQFFEVKTTVVALQETEKDNPVRDLVNELTSEKKSKKKDKDKKKKKKK
;
A
#
# COMPACT_ATOMS: atom_id res chain seq x y z
N MET A 1 -23.91 -0.03 -12.30
CA MET A 1 -24.20 1.22 -11.56
C MET A 1 -22.89 1.89 -11.19
N LYS A 2 -22.73 3.20 -11.48
CA LYS A 2 -21.53 3.97 -11.10
C LYS A 2 -21.76 4.53 -9.69
N LEU A 3 -21.17 3.91 -8.67
CA LEU A 3 -21.26 4.40 -7.30
C LEU A 3 -20.59 5.78 -7.20
N GLN A 4 -21.31 6.78 -6.70
CA GLN A 4 -20.77 8.14 -6.55
C GLN A 4 -19.80 8.22 -5.38
N THR A 5 -18.78 9.07 -5.47
CA THR A 5 -17.87 9.31 -4.35
C THR A 5 -18.60 10.00 -3.20
N LEU A 6 -18.28 9.59 -1.97
CA LEU A 6 -18.76 10.27 -0.77
C LEU A 6 -17.86 11.46 -0.47
N THR A 7 -18.46 12.53 0.05
CA THR A 7 -17.69 13.63 0.65
C THR A 7 -17.16 13.22 2.03
N ALA A 8 -16.17 13.93 2.57
CA ALA A 8 -15.60 13.60 3.88
C ALA A 8 -16.66 13.56 5.00
N SER A 9 -17.63 14.50 4.97
CA SER A 9 -18.72 14.56 5.93
C SER A 9 -19.75 13.45 5.73
N GLU A 10 -20.06 13.08 4.49
CA GLU A 10 -20.93 11.92 4.20
C GLU A 10 -20.29 10.61 4.65
N GLU A 11 -18.99 10.45 4.42
CA GLU A 11 -18.25 9.26 4.85
C GLU A 11 -18.22 9.14 6.37
N GLU A 12 -18.13 10.25 7.10
CA GLU A 12 -18.21 10.25 8.56
C GLU A 12 -19.54 9.69 9.07
N VAL A 13 -20.66 10.11 8.47
CA VAL A 13 -21.99 9.54 8.76
C VAL A 13 -21.99 8.05 8.47
N MET A 14 -21.48 7.65 7.31
CA MET A 14 -21.47 6.25 6.90
C MET A 14 -20.58 5.38 7.81
N ARG A 15 -19.46 5.91 8.33
CA ARG A 15 -18.61 5.23 9.32
C ARG A 15 -19.36 4.90 10.61
N VAL A 16 -20.22 5.80 11.08
CA VAL A 16 -21.07 5.54 12.24
C VAL A 16 -22.09 4.45 11.93
N ILE A 17 -22.74 4.53 10.76
CA ILE A 17 -23.75 3.56 10.34
C ILE A 17 -23.15 2.16 10.15
N TRP A 18 -21.99 2.03 9.50
CA TRP A 18 -21.29 0.76 9.35
C TRP A 18 -20.90 0.13 10.69
N LYS A 19 -20.52 0.92 11.69
CA LYS A 19 -20.21 0.42 13.04
C LYS A 19 -21.44 -0.09 13.78
N LYS A 20 -22.62 0.48 13.51
CA LYS A 20 -23.88 0.15 14.20
C LYS A 20 -24.74 -0.85 13.44
N GLY A 21 -24.53 -1.01 12.14
CA GLY A 21 -25.27 -1.93 11.28
C GLY A 21 -26.66 -1.41 10.88
N SER A 22 -27.49 -0.99 11.83
CA SER A 22 -28.75 -0.31 11.53
C SER A 22 -29.03 0.70 12.63
N ILE A 23 -29.50 1.89 12.24
CA ILE A 23 -29.62 3.00 13.18
C ILE A 23 -30.82 3.88 12.86
N TYR A 24 -31.50 4.35 13.91
CA TYR A 24 -32.54 5.36 13.79
C TYR A 24 -31.93 6.75 13.72
N PHE A 25 -32.63 7.70 13.09
CA PHE A 25 -32.18 9.10 13.02
C PHE A 25 -31.80 9.67 14.38
N ARG A 26 -32.64 9.42 15.41
CA ARG A 26 -32.40 9.91 16.76
C ARG A 26 -31.07 9.37 17.30
N ASP A 27 -30.84 8.07 17.22
CA ASP A 27 -29.64 7.44 17.76
C ASP A 27 -28.38 7.87 17.01
N LEU A 28 -28.49 8.11 15.70
CA LEU A 28 -27.41 8.67 14.89
C LEU A 28 -27.01 10.05 15.41
N VAL A 29 -27.96 10.95 15.67
CA VAL A 29 -27.67 12.29 16.23
C VAL A 29 -27.01 12.18 17.62
N HIS A 30 -27.41 11.20 18.44
CA HIS A 30 -26.84 11.00 19.77
C HIS A 30 -25.45 10.36 19.75
N SER A 31 -25.06 9.72 18.64
CA SER A 31 -23.76 9.06 18.51
C SER A 31 -22.58 10.01 18.25
N TYR A 32 -22.86 11.26 17.88
CA TYR A 32 -21.82 12.26 17.63
C TYR A 32 -21.29 12.89 18.93
N PRO A 33 -19.95 12.99 19.08
CA PRO A 33 -19.34 13.76 20.16
C PRO A 33 -19.58 15.27 19.99
N GLU A 34 -19.39 16.06 21.04
CA GLU A 34 -19.48 17.52 20.95
C GLU A 34 -18.21 18.13 20.31
N PRO A 35 -18.34 19.14 19.43
CA PRO A 35 -19.58 19.83 19.02
C PRO A 35 -20.40 19.03 18.01
N LYS A 36 -21.68 18.81 18.34
CA LYS A 36 -22.58 18.02 17.50
C LYS A 36 -22.91 18.79 16.22
N PRO A 37 -22.85 18.15 15.03
CA PRO A 37 -23.35 18.78 13.82
C PRO A 37 -24.86 19.04 13.95
N HIS A 38 -25.32 20.10 13.29
CA HIS A 38 -26.74 20.47 13.33
C HIS A 38 -27.60 19.33 12.78
N GLN A 39 -28.76 19.06 13.39
CA GLN A 39 -29.64 17.95 12.99
C GLN A 39 -30.06 18.03 11.51
N ASN A 40 -30.29 19.24 11.00
CA ASN A 40 -30.58 19.48 9.58
C ASN A 40 -29.44 18.99 8.67
N THR A 41 -28.18 19.16 9.08
CA THR A 41 -27.02 18.71 8.30
C THR A 41 -26.99 17.18 8.19
N ILE A 42 -27.21 16.47 9.31
CA ILE A 42 -27.30 15.01 9.31
C ILE A 42 -28.48 14.54 8.44
N SER A 43 -29.63 15.21 8.54
CA SER A 43 -30.82 14.90 7.71
C SER A 43 -30.53 15.06 6.22
N THR A 44 -29.85 16.14 5.83
CA THR A 44 -29.42 16.35 4.44
C THR A 44 -28.44 15.27 3.98
N PHE A 45 -27.43 14.92 4.79
CA PHE A 45 -26.50 13.86 4.45
C PHE A 45 -27.17 12.49 4.30
N LEU A 46 -28.12 12.15 5.18
CA LEU A 46 -28.87 10.91 5.04
C LEU A 46 -29.67 10.86 3.74
N LYS A 47 -30.35 11.96 3.36
CA LYS A 47 -31.06 12.04 2.08
C LYS A 47 -30.12 11.82 0.91
N ILE A 48 -28.97 12.51 0.89
CA ILE A 48 -27.95 12.36 -0.16
C ILE A 48 -27.43 10.92 -0.22
N LEU A 49 -27.16 10.29 0.93
CA LEU A 49 -26.68 8.91 0.99
C LEU A 49 -27.72 7.89 0.48
N VAL A 50 -29.01 8.16 0.71
CA VAL A 50 -30.11 7.36 0.16
C VAL A 50 -30.24 7.57 -1.35
N GLU A 51 -30.17 8.82 -1.83
CA GLU A 51 -30.17 9.14 -3.27
C GLU A 51 -28.96 8.54 -4.00
N LYS A 52 -27.81 8.43 -3.33
CA LYS A 52 -26.59 7.77 -3.84
C LYS A 52 -26.62 6.24 -3.69
N ASN A 53 -27.71 5.66 -3.20
CA ASN A 53 -27.88 4.22 -2.96
C ASN A 53 -26.86 3.59 -1.98
N TYR A 54 -26.30 4.38 -1.06
CA TYR A 54 -25.45 3.87 0.02
C TYR A 54 -26.25 3.39 1.23
N LEU A 55 -27.45 3.96 1.43
CA LEU A 55 -28.35 3.62 2.52
C LEU A 55 -29.70 3.15 1.98
N VAL A 56 -30.28 2.17 2.68
CA VAL A 56 -31.68 1.79 2.55
C VAL A 56 -32.44 2.38 3.73
N THR A 57 -33.63 2.89 3.45
CA THR A 57 -34.54 3.37 4.49
C THR A 57 -35.73 2.43 4.61
N GLU A 58 -36.02 2.03 5.84
CA GLU A 58 -37.21 1.26 6.17
C GLU A 58 -38.10 2.09 7.10
N LYS A 59 -39.37 2.22 6.74
CA LYS A 59 -40.35 2.95 7.56
C LYS A 59 -40.93 2.01 8.61
N GLN A 60 -40.64 2.30 9.88
CA GLN A 60 -41.19 1.57 11.02
C GLN A 60 -42.13 2.49 11.80
N GLY A 61 -43.41 2.50 11.41
CA GLY A 61 -44.42 3.39 12.00
C GLY A 61 -44.17 4.87 11.69
N ARG A 62 -43.78 5.64 12.72
CA ARG A 62 -43.45 7.09 12.62
C ARG A 62 -41.95 7.38 12.56
N ILE A 63 -41.10 6.36 12.63
CA ILE A 63 -39.65 6.49 12.58
C ILE A 63 -39.09 5.80 11.34
N TYR A 64 -37.91 6.24 10.94
CA TYR A 64 -37.16 5.67 9.83
C TYR A 64 -35.92 4.97 10.38
N LEU A 65 -35.74 3.71 9.97
CA LEU A 65 -34.55 2.92 10.21
C LEU A 65 -33.64 3.02 8.97
N TYR A 66 -32.38 3.37 9.18
CA TYR A 66 -31.37 3.46 8.14
C TYR A 66 -30.43 2.27 8.24
N SER A 67 -30.24 1.55 7.14
CA SER A 67 -29.31 0.42 7.03
C SER A 67 -28.35 0.61 5.85
N PRO A 68 -27.09 0.16 5.96
CA PRO A 68 -26.11 0.26 4.88
C PRO A 68 -26.48 -0.69 3.75
N ALA A 69 -26.65 -0.15 2.55
CA ALA A 69 -26.82 -0.92 1.33
C ALA A 69 -25.48 -1.47 0.82
N VAL A 70 -24.39 -0.75 1.09
CA VAL A 70 -23.02 -1.08 0.69
C VAL A 70 -22.21 -1.41 1.93
N SER A 71 -21.45 -2.51 1.91
CA SER A 71 -20.58 -2.88 3.03
C SER A 71 -19.34 -1.96 3.10
N TRP A 72 -18.75 -1.84 4.29
CA TRP A 72 -17.49 -1.10 4.46
C TRP A 72 -16.37 -1.68 3.58
N GLU A 73 -16.32 -3.00 3.43
CA GLU A 73 -15.30 -3.66 2.62
C GLU A 73 -15.44 -3.35 1.13
N ASP A 74 -16.66 -3.36 0.63
CA ASP A 74 -16.92 -3.03 -0.78
C ASP A 74 -16.64 -1.55 -1.05
N TYR A 75 -17.07 -0.67 -0.14
CA TYR A 75 -16.74 0.75 -0.23
C TYR A 75 -15.23 0.97 -0.28
N LYS A 76 -14.48 0.34 0.64
CA LYS A 76 -13.02 0.43 0.67
C LYS A 76 -12.39 -0.02 -0.65
N LYS A 77 -12.80 -1.18 -1.19
CA LYS A 77 -12.30 -1.69 -2.48
C LYS A 77 -12.55 -0.69 -3.61
N ILE A 78 -13.76 -0.12 -3.67
CA ILE A 78 -14.14 0.83 -4.72
C ILE A 78 -13.33 2.13 -4.61
N VAL A 79 -13.20 2.69 -3.41
CA VAL A 79 -12.46 3.93 -3.18
C VAL A 79 -10.97 3.73 -3.49
N THR A 80 -10.36 2.65 -3.01
CA THR A 80 -8.95 2.36 -3.29
C THR A 80 -8.72 2.16 -4.79
N LYS A 81 -9.61 1.45 -5.49
CA LYS A 81 -9.52 1.28 -6.94
C LYS A 81 -9.60 2.61 -7.68
N LYS A 82 -10.58 3.45 -7.34
CA LYS A 82 -10.72 4.80 -7.94
C LYS A 82 -9.52 5.70 -7.64
N PHE A 83 -8.98 5.62 -6.44
CA PHE A 83 -7.78 6.36 -6.04
C PHE A 83 -6.58 5.93 -6.89
N ALA A 84 -6.35 4.62 -7.04
CA ALA A 84 -5.28 4.10 -7.89
C ALA A 84 -5.47 4.50 -9.38
N GLU A 85 -6.70 4.44 -9.89
CA GLU A 85 -7.01 4.86 -11.25
C GLU A 85 -6.83 6.37 -11.48
N SER A 86 -7.21 7.23 -10.53
CA SER A 86 -7.19 8.69 -10.68
C SER A 86 -5.82 9.35 -10.43
N TYR A 87 -4.98 8.75 -9.57
CA TYR A 87 -3.71 9.36 -9.17
C TYR A 87 -2.48 8.66 -9.77
N PHE A 88 -2.62 7.40 -10.17
CA PHE A 88 -1.50 6.59 -10.66
C PHE A 88 -1.73 6.04 -12.07
N ASP A 89 -2.72 6.55 -12.82
CA ASP A 89 -3.06 6.07 -14.16
C ASP A 89 -3.20 4.53 -14.25
N ASN A 90 -3.76 3.93 -13.19
CA ASN A 90 -3.91 2.48 -13.03
C ASN A 90 -2.56 1.69 -12.93
N SER A 91 -1.44 2.38 -12.74
CA SER A 91 -0.14 1.80 -12.43
C SER A 91 -0.05 1.41 -10.97
N ARG A 92 -0.21 0.10 -10.72
CA ARG A 92 -0.05 -0.48 -9.37
C ARG A 92 1.39 -0.37 -8.86
N ILE A 93 2.37 -0.35 -9.77
CA ILE A 93 3.80 -0.29 -9.44
C ILE A 93 4.12 1.08 -8.84
N ASP A 94 3.61 2.15 -9.43
CA ASP A 94 3.86 3.51 -8.95
C ASP A 94 3.18 3.78 -7.60
N LEU A 95 1.99 3.19 -7.37
CA LEU A 95 1.35 3.20 -6.05
C LEU A 95 2.25 2.55 -4.99
N ILE A 96 2.77 1.34 -5.27
CA ILE A 96 3.64 0.62 -4.32
C ILE A 96 4.94 1.40 -4.09
N LYS A 97 5.52 1.97 -5.14
CA LYS A 97 6.73 2.78 -5.05
C LYS A 97 6.53 3.98 -4.13
N LEU A 98 5.43 4.73 -4.28
CA LEU A 98 5.11 5.85 -3.39
C LEU A 98 4.93 5.38 -1.93
N LEU A 99 4.24 4.26 -1.71
CA LEU A 99 4.07 3.72 -0.36
C LEU A 99 5.41 3.36 0.30
N MET A 100 6.39 2.89 -0.47
CA MET A 100 7.75 2.61 0.01
C MET A 100 8.54 3.90 0.27
N GLU A 101 8.46 4.88 -0.63
CA GLU A 101 9.14 6.18 -0.50
C GLU A 101 8.64 6.94 0.74
N GLU A 102 7.34 6.91 1.00
CA GLU A 102 6.70 7.52 2.18
C GLU A 102 6.83 6.68 3.47
N ASN A 103 7.58 5.56 3.44
CA ASN A 103 7.75 4.63 4.55
C ASN A 103 6.42 4.09 5.14
N LEU A 104 5.35 4.07 4.35
CA LEU A 104 4.06 3.51 4.75
C LEU A 104 4.08 1.97 4.71
N ILE A 105 4.97 1.40 3.91
CA ILE A 105 5.29 -0.04 3.87
C ILE A 105 6.80 -0.24 3.88
N GLN A 106 7.27 -1.26 4.60
CA GLN A 106 8.67 -1.66 4.63
C GLN A 106 8.86 -2.99 3.89
N ALA A 107 10.08 -3.25 3.43
CA ALA A 107 10.45 -4.54 2.81
C ALA A 107 10.08 -5.76 3.71
N LYS A 108 10.04 -5.56 5.03
CA LYS A 108 9.68 -6.58 6.02
C LYS A 108 8.20 -6.94 5.99
N ASP A 109 7.32 -5.98 5.70
CA ASP A 109 5.88 -6.19 5.64
C ASP A 109 5.53 -7.13 4.48
N PHE A 110 6.34 -7.11 3.41
CA PHE A 110 6.21 -8.04 2.30
C PHE A 110 6.47 -9.50 2.70
N ASN A 111 7.33 -9.76 3.69
CA ASN A 111 7.60 -11.13 4.13
C ASN A 111 6.33 -11.82 4.65
N GLN A 112 5.41 -11.06 5.25
CA GLN A 112 4.11 -11.55 5.70
C GLN A 112 3.17 -11.97 4.54
N PHE A 113 3.40 -11.46 3.33
CA PHE A 113 2.63 -11.82 2.14
C PHE A 113 3.27 -12.94 1.31
N PHE A 114 4.59 -13.16 1.43
CA PHE A 114 5.32 -14.11 0.60
C PHE A 114 5.36 -15.55 1.13
N GLU A 115 4.83 -15.84 2.33
CA GLU A 115 4.89 -17.20 2.92
C GLU A 115 4.12 -18.29 2.15
N VAL A 116 3.24 -17.97 1.19
CA VAL A 116 2.36 -19.01 0.60
C VAL A 116 2.48 -19.20 -0.92
N LYS A 117 3.12 -18.32 -1.71
CA LYS A 117 3.09 -18.51 -3.19
C LYS A 117 4.33 -18.18 -4.00
N THR A 118 5.45 -17.81 -3.39
CA THR A 118 6.70 -17.70 -4.16
C THR A 118 7.77 -18.51 -3.47
N THR A 119 8.22 -19.57 -4.14
CA THR A 119 9.62 -19.97 -4.04
C THR A 119 10.39 -18.69 -4.34
N VAL A 120 10.85 -18.01 -3.29
CA VAL A 120 11.94 -17.06 -3.42
C VAL A 120 13.09 -17.91 -3.92
N VAL A 121 13.26 -17.96 -5.24
CA VAL A 121 14.60 -18.09 -5.79
C VAL A 121 15.27 -16.85 -5.26
N ALA A 122 15.95 -17.02 -4.13
CA ALA A 122 17.00 -16.10 -3.75
C ALA A 122 17.79 -15.89 -5.03
N LEU A 123 17.83 -14.66 -5.54
CA LEU A 123 19.00 -14.22 -6.27
C LEU A 123 20.11 -14.27 -5.23
N GLN A 124 20.61 -15.48 -4.99
CA GLN A 124 22.01 -15.64 -4.68
C GLN A 124 22.68 -14.90 -5.82
N GLU A 125 23.39 -13.84 -5.50
CA GLU A 125 24.53 -13.46 -6.31
C GLU A 125 25.31 -14.76 -6.50
N THR A 126 25.13 -15.41 -7.64
CA THR A 126 26.00 -16.51 -8.03
C THR A 126 27.32 -15.83 -8.39
N GLU A 127 28.08 -15.45 -7.36
CA GLU A 127 29.52 -15.59 -7.39
C GLU A 127 29.83 -17.08 -7.49
N LYS A 128 29.61 -17.65 -8.68
CA LYS A 128 30.21 -18.93 -9.06
C LYS A 128 30.73 -18.80 -10.49
N ASP A 129 32.05 -18.76 -10.52
CA ASP A 129 32.93 -19.12 -11.62
C ASP A 129 32.77 -18.29 -12.89
N ASN A 130 33.30 -17.06 -12.82
CA ASN A 130 33.66 -16.32 -14.02
C ASN A 130 35.06 -16.83 -14.44
N PRO A 131 35.19 -17.72 -15.46
CA PRO A 131 36.46 -18.37 -15.84
C PRO A 131 37.54 -17.37 -16.29
N VAL A 132 37.16 -16.11 -16.48
CA VAL A 132 38.04 -15.00 -16.81
C VAL A 132 38.91 -14.59 -15.61
N ARG A 133 38.48 -14.78 -14.36
CA ARG A 133 39.27 -14.38 -13.17
C ARG A 133 40.53 -15.23 -12.99
N ASP A 134 40.42 -16.54 -13.22
CA ASP A 134 41.57 -17.45 -13.14
C ASP A 134 42.54 -17.19 -14.28
N LEU A 135 42.03 -16.92 -15.48
CA LEU A 135 42.85 -16.55 -16.64
C LEU A 135 43.58 -15.21 -16.45
N VAL A 136 42.91 -14.23 -15.83
CA VAL A 136 43.52 -12.93 -15.51
C VAL A 136 44.59 -13.08 -14.43
N ASN A 137 44.38 -13.92 -13.41
CA ASN A 137 45.40 -14.19 -12.38
C ASN A 137 46.60 -14.96 -12.92
N GLU A 138 46.38 -15.91 -13.84
CA GLU A 138 47.45 -16.65 -14.52
C GLU A 138 48.28 -15.72 -15.42
N LEU A 139 47.63 -14.90 -16.26
CA LEU A 139 48.31 -13.94 -17.15
C LEU A 139 48.96 -12.76 -16.43
N THR A 140 48.47 -12.36 -15.25
CA THR A 140 49.06 -11.26 -14.47
C THR A 140 50.16 -11.71 -13.49
N SER A 141 50.26 -13.00 -13.20
CA SER A 141 51.29 -13.54 -12.28
C SER A 141 52.68 -13.73 -12.91
N GLU A 142 52.79 -13.97 -14.23
CA GLU A 142 54.07 -14.33 -14.84
C GLU A 142 55.01 -13.17 -15.24
N LYS A 143 54.63 -11.90 -15.05
CA LYS A 143 55.47 -10.75 -15.47
C LYS A 143 56.20 -9.99 -14.35
N LYS A 144 56.43 -10.61 -13.18
CA LYS A 144 57.20 -9.99 -12.08
C LYS A 144 58.48 -10.68 -11.60
N SER A 145 58.96 -11.76 -12.23
CA SER A 145 60.19 -12.45 -11.78
C SER A 145 61.46 -12.18 -12.60
N LYS A 146 61.42 -11.52 -13.78
CA LYS A 146 62.63 -11.29 -14.61
C LYS A 146 63.36 -9.94 -14.49
N LYS A 147 63.06 -9.09 -13.50
CA LYS A 147 63.77 -7.79 -13.32
C LYS A 147 64.54 -7.61 -12.01
N LYS A 148 64.76 -8.64 -11.20
CA LYS A 148 65.47 -8.52 -9.90
C LYS A 148 66.75 -9.35 -9.75
N ASP A 149 67.28 -9.96 -10.82
CA ASP A 149 68.51 -10.77 -10.76
C ASP A 149 69.74 -10.20 -11.49
N LYS A 150 69.68 -8.98 -12.05
CA LYS A 150 70.86 -8.34 -12.66
C LYS A 150 71.59 -7.31 -11.79
N ASP A 151 71.06 -6.96 -10.61
CA ASP A 151 71.65 -5.89 -9.76
C ASP A 151 72.40 -6.38 -8.49
N LYS A 152 72.34 -7.68 -8.16
CA LYS A 152 73.06 -8.22 -6.97
C LYS A 152 74.45 -8.81 -7.26
N LYS A 153 74.90 -8.89 -8.52
CA LYS A 153 76.23 -9.45 -8.87
C LYS A 153 77.36 -8.42 -9.00
N LYS A 154 77.14 -7.15 -8.63
CA LYS A 154 78.19 -6.09 -8.66
C LYS A 154 78.68 -5.58 -7.29
N LYS A 155 78.25 -6.17 -6.17
CA LYS A 155 78.62 -5.69 -4.81
C LYS A 155 79.32 -6.68 -3.86
N LYS A 156 79.81 -7.83 -4.35
CA LYS A 156 80.71 -8.72 -3.59
C LYS A 156 81.83 -9.27 -4.49
N LYS A 157 82.76 -8.39 -4.86
CA LYS A 157 84.19 -8.67 -5.11
C LYS A 157 84.96 -7.42 -4.67
N LYS A 158 84.99 -7.22 -3.37
CA LYS A 158 86.12 -6.66 -2.62
C LYS A 158 86.46 -7.72 -1.58
#